data_AF-A0A8T4VYI9-F1
#
_entry.id   AF-A0A8T4VYI9-F1
#
_cell.length_a   1.000
_cell.length_b   1.000
_cell.length_c   1.000
_cell.angle_alpha   90.00
_cell.angle_beta   90.00
_cell.angle_gamma   90.00
#
_symmetry.space_group_name_H-M   'P 1'
#
loop_
_entity.id
_entity.type
_entity.pdbx_description
1 polymer ?
#
loop_
_entity_poly.entity_id
_entity_poly.type
_entity_poly.pdbx_seq_one_letter_code
_entity_poly.pdbx_strand_id
1 'polypeptide(L)'
;MGNDPIATVLDDLLQLDDILACMVARQNMISVLPTEGTEGFKPEIYETWDVIHRAMDDVFNVIREYSQTGLSEMDFRMQDYETLFFVFPDTENALVAVIPALANKGLIEVEMENARREILKVMNEQDQFSATA
;
A
#
# COMPACT_ATOMS: atom_id res chain seq x y z
N MET A 1 11.98 11.42 -16.44
CA MET A 1 11.33 10.20 -15.90
C MET A 1 9.92 10.64 -15.56
N GLY A 2 8.91 10.13 -16.26
CA GLY A 2 7.53 10.58 -16.04
C GLY A 2 7.08 10.16 -14.64
N ASN A 3 6.43 11.06 -13.90
CA ASN A 3 5.79 10.72 -12.63
C ASN A 3 4.89 9.51 -12.86
N ASP A 4 5.11 8.43 -12.11
CA ASP A 4 4.14 7.34 -12.02
C ASP A 4 2.88 7.93 -11.35
N PRO A 5 1.70 7.92 -12.00
CA PRO A 5 0.50 8.49 -11.41
C PRO A 5 0.11 7.80 -10.09
N ILE A 6 0.48 6.53 -9.90
CA ILE A 6 0.30 5.82 -8.62
C ILE A 6 1.17 6.45 -7.53
N ALA A 7 2.40 6.86 -7.86
CA ALA A 7 3.29 7.52 -6.90
C ALA A 7 2.70 8.85 -6.41
N THR A 8 2.00 9.60 -7.28
CA THR A 8 1.30 10.84 -6.88
C THR A 8 0.20 10.58 -5.86
N VAL A 9 -0.60 9.51 -6.03
CA VAL A 9 -1.62 9.14 -5.03
C VAL A 9 -0.96 8.76 -3.69
N LEU A 10 0.20 8.09 -3.74
CA LEU A 10 0.96 7.75 -2.54
C LEU A 10 1.57 8.99 -1.85
N ASP A 11 2.03 9.97 -2.62
CA ASP A 11 2.53 11.25 -2.10
C ASP A 11 1.44 12.02 -1.34
N ASP A 12 0.22 12.05 -1.89
CA ASP A 12 -0.95 12.68 -1.25
C ASP A 12 -1.33 11.95 0.05
N LEU A 13 -1.30 10.62 0.05
CA LEU A 13 -1.57 9.81 1.24
C LEU A 13 -0.53 10.05 2.34
N LEU A 14 0.75 10.23 1.99
CA LEU A 14 1.82 10.56 2.95
C LEU A 14 1.69 11.95 3.60
N GLN A 15 0.88 12.85 3.04
CA GLN A 15 0.62 14.15 3.68
C GLN A 15 -0.24 14.00 4.95
N LEU A 16 -0.89 12.84 5.16
CA LEU A 16 -1.65 12.57 6.37
C LEU A 16 -0.70 12.31 7.55
N ASP A 17 -0.89 13.03 8.65
CA ASP A 17 0.00 12.98 9.81
C ASP A 17 0.18 11.57 10.39
N ASP A 18 -0.85 10.74 10.32
CA ASP A 18 -0.83 9.39 10.87
C ASP A 18 -0.34 8.32 9.87
N ILE A 19 -0.06 8.67 8.61
CA ILE A 19 0.57 7.76 7.65
C ILE A 19 2.09 7.95 7.74
N LEU A 20 2.78 6.93 8.27
CA LEU A 20 4.23 6.96 8.48
C LEU A 20 4.99 6.46 7.24
N ALA A 21 4.41 5.51 6.53
CA ALA A 21 4.91 4.95 5.28
C ALA A 21 3.73 4.41 4.47
N CYS A 22 3.82 4.43 3.15
CA CYS A 22 2.86 3.74 2.28
C CYS A 22 3.52 3.27 0.98
N MET A 23 2.93 2.25 0.35
CA MET A 23 3.37 1.75 -0.95
C MET A 23 2.26 0.95 -1.62
N VAL A 24 2.36 0.75 -2.94
CA VAL A 24 1.67 -0.33 -3.63
C VAL A 24 2.63 -1.49 -3.79
N ALA A 25 2.37 -2.57 -3.07
CA ALA A 25 3.15 -3.78 -3.17
C ALA A 25 2.53 -4.72 -4.22
N ARG A 26 3.39 -5.25 -5.11
CA ARG A 26 2.99 -6.12 -6.25
C ARG A 26 3.67 -7.48 -6.16
N GLN A 27 3.03 -8.51 -6.70
CA GLN A 27 3.48 -9.91 -6.67
C GLN A 27 4.93 -10.14 -7.17
N ASN A 28 5.41 -9.31 -8.12
CA ASN A 28 6.77 -9.40 -8.66
C ASN A 28 7.79 -8.55 -7.87
N MET A 29 7.45 -8.08 -6.67
CA MET A 29 8.29 -7.23 -5.81
C MET A 29 8.70 -5.88 -6.41
N ILE A 30 8.14 -5.52 -7.57
CA ILE A 30 8.21 -4.15 -8.12
C ILE A 30 7.14 -3.35 -7.40
N SER A 31 7.45 -2.92 -6.18
CA SER A 31 6.62 -1.99 -5.42
C SER A 31 6.63 -0.62 -6.10
N VAL A 32 5.46 0.01 -6.18
CA VAL A 32 5.41 1.45 -6.42
C VAL A 32 5.53 2.15 -5.08
N LEU A 33 6.55 2.99 -4.97
CA LEU A 33 6.77 3.87 -3.83
C LEU A 33 6.27 5.28 -4.17
N PRO A 34 6.08 6.14 -3.16
CA PRO A 34 5.95 7.58 -3.36
C PRO A 34 7.14 8.15 -4.14
N THR A 35 7.02 9.38 -4.64
CA THR A 35 8.02 10.01 -5.53
C THR A 35 9.39 10.13 -4.87
N GLU A 36 9.45 10.45 -3.57
CA GLU A 36 10.69 10.51 -2.78
C GLU A 36 11.18 9.13 -2.31
N GLY A 37 10.53 8.05 -2.76
CA GLY A 37 10.87 6.68 -2.34
C GLY A 37 10.70 6.50 -0.83
N THR A 38 11.58 5.71 -0.22
CA THR A 38 11.59 5.52 1.23
C THR A 38 12.10 6.75 1.98
N GLU A 39 12.71 7.74 1.31
CA GLU A 39 13.17 8.98 1.94
C GLU A 39 11.98 9.88 2.36
N GLY A 40 10.82 9.70 1.72
CA GLY A 40 9.57 10.39 2.07
C GLY A 40 8.83 9.78 3.27
N PHE A 41 9.29 8.64 3.80
CA PHE A 41 8.69 8.03 4.99
C PHE A 41 9.13 8.76 6.26
N LYS A 42 8.32 8.67 7.31
CA LYS A 42 8.67 9.28 8.60
C LYS A 42 9.82 8.51 9.26
N PRO A 43 10.90 9.20 9.72
CA PRO A 43 12.11 8.52 10.17
C PRO A 43 11.93 7.51 11.31
N GLU A 44 10.90 7.70 12.14
CA GLU A 44 10.55 6.81 13.23
C GLU A 44 10.21 5.38 12.78
N ILE A 45 9.84 5.18 11.52
CA ILE A 45 9.46 3.85 11.01
C ILE A 45 10.59 3.07 10.36
N TYR A 46 11.79 3.66 10.18
CA TYR A 46 12.85 3.01 9.40
C TYR A 46 13.30 1.65 9.96
N GLU A 47 13.44 1.51 11.28
CA GLU A 47 13.82 0.22 11.88
C GLU A 47 12.70 -0.83 11.73
N THR A 48 11.45 -0.42 11.87
CA THR A 48 10.27 -1.29 11.72
C THR A 48 10.04 -1.67 10.25
N TRP A 49 10.33 -0.76 9.32
CA TRP A 49 10.16 -0.96 7.90
C TRP A 49 10.99 -2.13 7.37
N ASP A 50 12.23 -2.29 7.82
CA ASP A 50 13.09 -3.41 7.44
C ASP A 50 12.53 -4.78 7.89
N VAL A 51 11.77 -4.80 9.00
CA VAL A 51 11.07 -6.01 9.47
C VAL A 51 9.85 -6.28 8.59
N ILE A 52 9.04 -5.25 8.34
CA ILE A 52 7.85 -5.34 7.47
C ILE A 52 8.25 -5.81 6.07
N HIS A 53 9.29 -5.23 5.49
CA HIS A 53 9.78 -5.57 4.16
C HIS A 53 10.23 -7.04 4.06
N ARG A 54 10.93 -7.56 5.09
CA ARG A 54 11.34 -8.97 5.13
C ARG A 54 10.19 -9.95 5.32
N ALA A 55 9.16 -9.56 6.07
CA ALA A 55 7.97 -10.38 6.30
C ALA A 55 6.97 -10.33 5.13
N MET A 56 7.15 -9.38 4.20
CA MET A 56 6.21 -9.09 3.11
C MET A 56 5.96 -10.31 2.20
N ASP A 57 7.00 -11.08 1.91
CA ASP A 57 6.89 -12.31 1.09
C ASP A 57 5.93 -13.33 1.73
N ASP A 58 6.00 -13.51 3.05
CA ASP A 58 5.13 -14.41 3.78
C ASP A 58 3.68 -13.89 3.82
N VAL A 59 3.50 -12.56 3.95
CA VAL A 59 2.17 -11.93 3.89
C VAL A 59 1.52 -12.10 2.52
N PHE A 60 2.29 -11.99 1.43
CA PHE A 60 1.75 -12.20 0.09
C PHE A 60 1.28 -13.63 -0.15
N ASN A 61 1.95 -14.62 0.43
CA ASN A 61 1.44 -16.00 0.39
C ASN A 61 0.06 -16.10 1.04
N VAL A 62 -0.18 -15.40 2.16
CA VAL A 62 -1.50 -15.34 2.80
C VAL A 62 -2.51 -14.63 1.90
N ILE A 63 -2.16 -13.46 1.35
CA ILE A 63 -3.05 -12.70 0.44
C ILE A 63 -3.47 -13.58 -0.74
N ARG A 64 -2.53 -14.30 -1.35
CA ARG A 64 -2.77 -15.17 -2.50
C ARG A 64 -3.74 -16.31 -2.20
N GLU A 65 -3.62 -16.96 -1.04
CA GLU A 65 -4.50 -18.06 -0.66
C GLU A 65 -5.93 -17.59 -0.40
N TYR A 66 -6.11 -16.38 0.15
CA TYR A 66 -7.43 -15.85 0.49
C TYR A 66 -8.04 -14.92 -0.56
N SER A 67 -7.29 -14.39 -1.52
CA SER A 67 -7.79 -13.43 -2.53
C SER A 67 -8.95 -13.98 -3.34
N GLN A 68 -8.90 -15.27 -3.71
CA GLN A 68 -9.97 -15.96 -4.42
C GLN A 68 -11.27 -16.11 -3.61
N THR A 69 -11.22 -15.89 -2.30
CA THR A 69 -12.36 -15.94 -1.38
C THR A 69 -12.91 -14.57 -1.01
N GLY A 70 -12.37 -13.49 -1.60
CA GLY A 70 -12.83 -12.12 -1.37
C GLY A 70 -12.12 -11.40 -0.24
N LEU A 71 -10.86 -11.75 0.06
CA LEU A 71 -10.03 -10.99 1.00
C LEU A 71 -9.88 -9.54 0.51
N SER A 72 -10.37 -8.59 1.29
CA SER A 72 -10.25 -7.16 1.00
C SER A 72 -9.17 -6.48 1.82
N GLU A 73 -8.99 -6.90 3.07
CA GLU A 73 -8.16 -6.19 4.05
C GLU A 73 -7.45 -7.17 4.99
N MET A 74 -6.22 -6.84 5.38
CA MET A 74 -5.48 -7.48 6.47
C MET A 74 -4.79 -6.42 7.31
N ASP A 75 -4.75 -6.60 8.62
CA ASP A 75 -4.04 -5.71 9.53
C ASP A 75 -3.14 -6.48 10.49
N PHE A 76 -1.95 -5.92 10.74
CA PHE A 76 -1.00 -6.43 11.72
C PHE A 76 -0.62 -5.31 12.68
N ARG A 77 -0.93 -5.50 13.95
CA ARG A 77 -0.49 -4.60 15.01
C ARG A 77 0.83 -5.10 15.62
N MET A 78 1.84 -4.25 15.59
CA MET A 78 3.20 -4.51 16.10
C MET A 78 3.60 -3.40 17.07
N GLN A 79 3.48 -3.68 18.37
CA GLN A 79 3.80 -2.73 19.45
C GLN A 79 3.08 -1.37 19.23
N ASP A 80 3.85 -0.35 18.87
CA ASP A 80 3.42 1.04 18.70
C ASP A 80 2.96 1.36 17.28
N TYR A 81 3.00 0.38 16.37
CA TYR A 81 2.62 0.53 14.97
C TYR A 81 1.56 -0.48 14.54
N GLU A 82 0.88 -0.14 13.46
CA GLU A 82 -0.05 -1.02 12.76
C GLU A 82 0.22 -0.94 11.26
N THR A 83 0.29 -2.08 10.60
CA THR A 83 0.44 -2.18 9.15
C THR A 83 -0.87 -2.64 8.56
N LEU A 84 -1.40 -1.83 7.65
CA LEU A 84 -2.66 -2.05 6.96
C LEU A 84 -2.39 -2.49 5.54
N PHE A 85 -3.09 -3.53 5.10
CA PHE A 85 -3.03 -4.09 3.76
C PHE A 85 -4.41 -4.01 3.14
N PHE A 86 -4.55 -3.21 2.10
CA PHE A 86 -5.77 -3.00 1.33
C PHE A 86 -5.62 -3.71 -0.01
N VAL A 87 -6.16 -4.92 -0.11
CA VAL A 87 -5.99 -5.81 -1.26
C VAL A 87 -6.78 -5.28 -2.46
N PHE A 88 -6.13 -5.25 -3.62
CA PHE A 88 -6.77 -4.89 -4.88
C PHE A 88 -7.57 -6.09 -5.40
N PRO A 89 -8.88 -5.94 -5.72
CA PRO A 89 -9.74 -7.04 -6.11
C PRO A 89 -9.19 -7.80 -7.33
N ASP A 90 -9.35 -9.12 -7.33
CA ASP A 90 -8.91 -10.02 -8.41
C ASP A 90 -7.40 -9.94 -8.73
N THR A 91 -6.60 -9.41 -7.80
CA THR A 91 -5.14 -9.35 -7.90
C THR A 91 -4.47 -9.88 -6.63
N GLU A 92 -3.17 -10.12 -6.72
CA GLU A 92 -2.29 -10.37 -5.57
C GLU A 92 -1.51 -9.10 -5.19
N ASN A 93 -2.07 -7.91 -5.45
CA ASN A 93 -1.46 -6.63 -5.11
C ASN A 93 -2.17 -6.02 -3.90
N ALA A 94 -1.46 -5.19 -3.13
CA ALA A 94 -2.04 -4.48 -2.00
C ALA A 94 -1.51 -3.03 -1.91
N LEU A 95 -2.40 -2.11 -1.53
CA LEU A 95 -2.01 -0.82 -0.97
C LEU A 95 -1.65 -1.05 0.50
N VAL A 96 -0.43 -0.70 0.87
CA VAL A 96 0.11 -0.91 2.20
C VAL A 96 0.33 0.43 2.86
N ALA A 97 -0.03 0.56 4.14
CA ALA A 97 0.33 1.70 4.96
C ALA A 97 0.80 1.26 6.35
N VAL A 98 1.67 2.05 6.95
CA VAL A 98 2.11 1.90 8.33
C VAL A 98 1.68 3.13 9.11
N ILE A 99 0.99 2.92 10.23
CA ILE A 99 0.42 3.96 11.08
C ILE A 99 0.80 3.75 12.55
N PRO A 100 0.73 4.78 13.41
CA PRO A 100 0.78 4.60 14.85
C PRO A 100 -0.39 3.73 15.32
N ALA A 101 -0.14 2.83 16.28
CA ALA A 101 -1.16 1.90 16.80
C ALA A 101 -2.29 2.59 17.61
N LEU A 102 -2.17 3.89 17.86
CA LEU A 102 -3.18 4.75 18.50
C LEU A 102 -3.81 5.77 17.55
N ALA A 103 -3.46 5.73 16.25
CA ALA A 103 -4.05 6.60 15.25
C ALA A 103 -5.55 6.34 15.09
N ASN A 104 -6.26 7.31 14.50
CA ASN A 104 -7.69 7.16 14.21
C ASN A 104 -7.91 6.22 13.02
N LYS A 105 -7.89 4.91 13.27
CA LYS A 105 -7.98 3.87 12.23
C LYS A 105 -9.21 4.05 11.33
N GLY A 106 -10.38 4.39 11.89
CA GLY A 106 -11.59 4.58 11.08
C GLY A 106 -11.49 5.74 10.07
N LEU A 107 -10.75 6.82 10.40
CA LEU A 107 -10.47 7.88 9.44
C LEU A 107 -9.47 7.40 8.39
N ILE A 108 -8.41 6.72 8.81
CA ILE A 108 -7.37 6.20 7.91
C ILE A 108 -7.93 5.17 6.92
N GLU A 109 -8.81 4.27 7.35
CA GLU A 109 -9.45 3.28 6.49
C GLU A 109 -10.22 3.94 5.34
N VAL A 110 -10.89 5.07 5.61
CA VAL A 110 -11.59 5.84 4.58
C VAL A 110 -10.61 6.42 3.55
N GLU A 111 -9.52 7.03 4.00
CA GLU A 111 -8.51 7.61 3.10
C GLU A 111 -7.77 6.54 2.31
N MET A 112 -7.44 5.41 2.93
CA MET A 112 -6.85 4.24 2.29
C MET A 112 -7.77 3.66 1.21
N GLU A 113 -9.07 3.54 1.49
CA GLU A 113 -10.04 3.05 0.51
C GLU A 113 -10.23 4.03 -0.66
N ASN A 114 -10.20 5.34 -0.40
CA ASN A 114 -10.24 6.36 -1.45
C ASN A 114 -9.01 6.26 -2.36
N ALA A 115 -7.81 6.20 -1.77
CA ALA A 115 -6.55 6.02 -2.50
C ALA A 115 -6.55 4.71 -3.30
N ARG A 116 -7.02 3.60 -2.70
CA ARG A 116 -7.13 2.30 -3.40
C ARG A 116 -8.01 2.41 -4.65
N ARG A 117 -9.16 3.08 -4.55
CA ARG A 117 -10.06 3.28 -5.71
C ARG A 117 -9.42 4.13 -6.80
N GLU A 118 -8.64 5.13 -6.42
CA GLU A 118 -7.93 5.98 -7.38
C GLU A 118 -6.83 5.21 -8.10
N ILE A 119 -6.01 4.47 -7.36
CA ILE A 119 -4.97 3.60 -7.91
C ILE A 119 -5.58 2.55 -8.86
N LEU A 120 -6.72 1.95 -8.50
CA LEU A 120 -7.43 1.01 -9.39
C LEU A 120 -7.83 1.65 -10.72
N LYS A 121 -8.25 2.92 -10.72
CA LYS A 121 -8.57 3.63 -11.98
C LYS A 121 -7.32 3.77 -12.83
N VAL A 122 -6.21 4.20 -12.24
CA VAL A 122 -4.92 4.34 -12.94
C VAL A 122 -4.47 3.01 -13.54
N MET A 123 -4.54 1.92 -12.76
CA MET A 123 -4.14 0.58 -13.23
C MET A 123 -5.01 0.12 -14.42
N ASN A 124 -6.34 0.27 -14.31
CA ASN A 124 -7.26 -0.11 -15.37
C ASN A 124 -7.05 0.71 -16.66
N GLU A 125 -6.73 1.99 -16.54
CA GLU A 125 -6.41 2.85 -17.69
C GLU A 125 -5.11 2.38 -18.36
N GLN A 126 -4.06 2.11 -17.59
CA GLN A 126 -2.78 1.62 -18.11
C GLN A 126 -2.90 0.26 -18.81
N ASP A 127 -3.71 -0.65 -18.28
CA ASP A 127 -3.97 -1.97 -18.88
C ASP A 127 -4.73 -1.86 -20.21
N GLN A 128 -5.71 -0.95 -20.31
CA GLN A 128 -6.44 -0.66 -21.56
C GLN A 128 -5.54 -0.07 -22.65
N PHE A 129 -4.61 0.82 -22.29
CA PHE A 129 -3.61 1.36 -23.22
C PHE A 129 -2.64 0.27 -23.70
N SER A 130 -2.28 -0.68 -22.85
CA SER A 130 -1.36 -1.78 -23.19
C SER A 130 -2.02 -2.85 -24.08
N ALA A 131 -3.33 -3.05 -23.97
CA ALA A 131 -4.09 -4.04 -24.75
C ALA A 131 -4.49 -3.57 -26.16
N THR A 132 -4.35 -2.27 -26.47
CA THR A 132 -4.74 -1.66 -27.75
C THR A 132 -3.55 -1.26 -28.63
N ALA A 133 -2.32 -1.46 -28.15
CA ALA A 133 -1.06 -1.21 -28.85
C ALA A 133 -0.49 -2.50 -29.47
#